data_AF-A0A8H3QFQ0-F1
#
_entry.id   AF-A0A8H3QFQ0-F1
#
_cell.length_a   1.000
_cell.length_b   1.000
_cell.length_c   1.000
_cell.angle_alpha   90.00
_cell.angle_beta   90.00
_cell.angle_gamma   90.00
#
_symmetry.space_group_name_H-M   'P 1'
#
loop_
_entity.id
_entity.type
_entity.pdbx_description
1 polymer ?
#
loop_
_entity_poly.entity_id
_entity_poly.type
_entity_poly.pdbx_seq_one_letter_code
_entity_poly.pdbx_strand_id
1 'polypeptide(L)'
;MSEVTTLIEQDPSDVQKKRSRESGSSTEKASNKKAKKTGGKKKVSSTLKQLIEELLTDNPDGGRSLEEINESASSFLQLSERIDHAETKNEEASRGLIFSYFNFGEAVFKRYKELKPEVGKDGSEALVKKEVREVILETKCSDEALRKKTERSEKVYKLFNTIGKEKIARIRSIPPSFILNLTGDEIKYVMAEILTHKV
;
A
#
# COMPACT_ATOMS: atom_id res chain seq x y z
N MET A 1 68.79 20.55 40.48
CA MET A 1 68.28 20.01 41.76
C MET A 1 66.91 19.39 41.48
N SER A 2 66.77 18.16 40.98
CA SER A 2 67.74 17.13 40.56
C SER A 2 67.10 16.31 39.41
N GLU A 3 67.79 16.13 38.29
CA GLU A 3 68.45 14.86 37.85
C GLU A 3 67.53 13.97 36.96
N VAL A 4 67.86 13.55 35.71
CA VAL A 4 69.04 12.82 35.14
C VAL A 4 68.88 11.29 35.32
N THR A 5 68.92 10.38 34.32
CA THR A 5 68.85 10.47 32.84
C THR A 5 68.36 9.15 32.17
N THR A 6 67.99 9.22 30.88
CA THR A 6 68.20 8.29 29.72
C THR A 6 68.19 6.75 29.77
N LEU A 7 67.57 6.22 28.69
CA LEU A 7 67.96 5.08 27.81
C LEU A 7 67.80 3.63 28.30
N ILE A 8 67.08 2.82 27.52
CA ILE A 8 67.66 1.83 26.59
C ILE A 8 66.59 1.31 25.62
N GLU A 9 66.97 1.13 24.35
CA GLU A 9 66.22 0.45 23.30
C GLU A 9 66.76 -0.99 23.17
N GLN A 10 65.89 -2.00 23.10
CA GLN A 10 66.31 -3.34 22.65
C GLN A 10 65.11 -4.17 22.14
N ASP A 11 65.16 -4.49 20.86
CA ASP A 11 64.31 -5.46 20.16
C ASP A 11 65.11 -6.77 20.00
N PRO A 12 64.48 -7.95 20.08
CA PRO A 12 64.88 -9.00 19.14
C PRO A 12 63.71 -9.77 18.51
N SER A 13 63.86 -9.97 17.20
CA SER A 13 63.01 -10.77 16.33
C SER A 13 62.95 -12.27 16.67
N ASP A 14 61.78 -12.91 16.46
CA ASP A 14 61.79 -14.27 15.88
C ASP A 14 60.54 -14.62 15.03
N VAL A 15 60.80 -14.98 13.76
CA VAL A 15 60.24 -16.07 12.93
C VAL A 15 58.91 -16.70 13.43
N GLN A 16 57.79 -16.69 12.68
CA GLN A 16 57.59 -17.51 11.46
C GLN A 16 56.57 -16.96 10.43
N LYS A 17 56.95 -17.13 9.16
CA LYS A 17 56.16 -16.91 7.94
C LYS A 17 55.58 -18.24 7.46
N LYS A 18 54.25 -18.35 7.35
CA LYS A 18 53.63 -19.35 6.45
C LYS A 18 52.41 -18.80 5.73
N ARG A 19 52.62 -18.40 4.47
CA ARG A 19 51.54 -18.21 3.49
C ARG A 19 50.95 -19.59 3.15
N SER A 20 49.63 -19.65 3.00
CA SER A 20 49.02 -20.59 2.05
C SER A 20 48.48 -19.78 0.88
N ARG A 21 48.72 -20.25 -0.34
CA ARG A 21 48.49 -19.48 -1.56
C ARG A 21 47.96 -20.45 -2.61
N GLU A 22 46.76 -20.18 -3.14
CA GLU A 22 46.24 -20.63 -4.45
C GLU A 22 46.22 -22.16 -4.69
N SER A 23 45.38 -22.77 -5.52
CA SER A 23 44.19 -22.44 -6.35
C SER A 23 43.68 -23.84 -6.76
N GLY A 24 42.41 -24.22 -6.73
CA GLY A 24 41.27 -23.56 -7.36
C GLY A 24 40.53 -24.62 -8.19
N SER A 25 39.20 -24.62 -8.18
CA SER A 25 38.39 -25.28 -9.20
C SER A 25 37.14 -24.44 -9.49
N SER A 26 36.99 -24.09 -10.77
CA SER A 26 35.70 -23.76 -11.40
C SER A 26 34.88 -25.07 -11.47
N THR A 27 33.56 -25.18 -11.55
CA THR A 27 32.41 -24.29 -11.86
C THR A 27 31.23 -24.70 -10.93
N GLU A 28 30.22 -23.90 -10.60
CA GLU A 28 29.88 -22.51 -10.98
C GLU A 28 29.02 -21.88 -9.85
N LYS A 29 28.58 -20.62 -10.01
CA LYS A 29 27.51 -20.01 -9.20
C LYS A 29 26.75 -18.98 -10.06
N ALA A 30 25.60 -19.42 -10.59
CA ALA A 30 24.72 -18.57 -11.39
C ALA A 30 24.28 -17.34 -10.58
N SER A 31 24.91 -16.20 -10.88
CA SER A 31 24.58 -14.92 -10.26
C SER A 31 23.25 -14.43 -10.81
N ASN A 32 22.19 -14.60 -10.03
CA ASN A 32 20.86 -14.05 -10.31
C ASN A 32 20.83 -12.51 -10.11
N LYS A 33 21.71 -11.80 -10.83
CA LYS A 33 21.74 -10.35 -10.95
C LYS A 33 20.55 -9.89 -11.80
N LYS A 34 19.36 -9.90 -11.17
CA LYS A 34 18.11 -9.48 -11.80
C LYS A 34 18.28 -8.08 -12.39
N ALA A 35 18.34 -8.01 -13.72
CA ALA A 35 18.63 -6.79 -14.43
C ALA A 35 17.61 -5.69 -14.05
N LYS A 36 18.12 -4.52 -13.65
CA LYS A 36 17.32 -3.31 -13.48
C LYS A 36 16.80 -2.92 -14.87
N LYS A 37 15.56 -3.31 -15.19
CA LYS A 37 14.93 -3.01 -16.48
C LYS A 37 14.73 -1.49 -16.59
N THR A 38 15.67 -0.83 -17.25
CA THR A 38 15.63 0.59 -17.57
C THR A 38 14.49 0.87 -18.56
N GLY A 39 13.80 2.00 -18.36
CA GLY A 39 13.17 2.75 -19.46
C GLY A 39 12.09 2.06 -20.30
N GLY A 40 11.32 1.11 -19.78
CA GLY A 40 10.08 0.71 -20.46
C GLY A 40 8.98 1.73 -20.21
N LYS A 41 8.36 2.30 -21.26
CA LYS A 41 7.07 3.03 -21.13
C LYS A 41 6.14 2.17 -20.28
N LYS A 42 5.70 2.68 -19.12
CA LYS A 42 4.88 1.93 -18.16
C LYS A 42 3.52 1.64 -18.81
N LYS A 43 3.39 0.46 -19.43
CA LYS A 43 2.13 0.01 -20.06
C LYS A 43 1.05 0.02 -18.98
N VAL A 44 0.10 0.94 -19.11
CA VAL A 44 -1.09 1.03 -18.25
C VAL A 44 -1.73 -0.37 -18.23
N SER A 45 -1.88 -0.96 -17.05
CA SER A 45 -2.45 -2.32 -16.94
C SER A 45 -3.91 -2.30 -17.36
N SER A 46 -4.42 -3.43 -17.86
CA SER A 46 -5.84 -3.58 -18.22
C SER A 46 -6.74 -3.22 -17.04
N THR A 47 -6.43 -3.73 -15.85
CA THR A 47 -7.14 -3.42 -14.60
C THR A 47 -7.13 -1.94 -14.24
N LEU A 48 -6.06 -1.19 -14.54
CA LEU A 48 -6.02 0.25 -14.27
C LEU A 48 -6.89 1.06 -15.25
N LYS A 49 -7.01 0.60 -16.51
CA LYS A 49 -7.95 1.18 -17.48
C LYS A 49 -9.40 0.91 -17.08
N GLN A 50 -9.70 -0.34 -16.73
CA GLN A 50 -11.01 -0.79 -16.26
C GLN A 50 -11.45 -0.03 -15.00
N LEU A 51 -10.53 0.26 -14.08
CA LEU A 51 -10.80 1.13 -12.93
C LEU A 51 -11.18 2.55 -13.36
N ILE A 52 -10.49 3.15 -14.33
CA ILE A 52 -10.83 4.49 -14.82
C ILE A 52 -12.21 4.49 -15.50
N GLU A 53 -12.51 3.45 -16.31
CA GLU A 53 -13.79 3.25 -16.98
C GLU A 53 -14.95 3.13 -15.98
N GLU A 54 -14.83 2.29 -14.94
CA GLU A 54 -15.83 2.21 -13.86
C GLU A 54 -16.00 3.56 -13.14
N LEU A 55 -14.90 4.26 -12.82
CA LEU A 55 -14.96 5.55 -12.12
C LEU A 55 -15.54 6.68 -12.98
N LEU A 56 -15.50 6.59 -14.31
CA LEU A 56 -16.10 7.54 -15.23
C LEU A 56 -17.58 7.22 -15.52
N THR A 57 -17.95 5.94 -15.58
CA THR A 57 -19.30 5.51 -15.97
C THR A 57 -20.37 6.03 -15.00
N ASP A 58 -21.30 6.84 -15.52
CA ASP A 58 -22.49 7.34 -14.82
C ASP A 58 -23.65 6.35 -15.00
N ASN A 59 -23.54 5.13 -14.45
CA ASN A 59 -24.66 4.20 -14.41
C ASN A 59 -25.50 4.46 -13.15
N PRO A 60 -26.69 5.08 -13.25
CA PRO A 60 -27.71 4.88 -12.24
C PRO A 60 -28.14 3.41 -12.28
N ASP A 61 -28.71 2.96 -11.17
CA ASP A 61 -29.34 1.66 -11.02
C ASP A 61 -28.42 0.41 -11.03
N GLY A 62 -28.33 -0.17 -9.84
CA GLY A 62 -28.07 -1.59 -9.61
C GLY A 62 -29.06 -2.13 -8.57
N GLY A 63 -30.19 -1.44 -8.39
CA GLY A 63 -31.18 -1.65 -7.33
C GLY A 63 -32.17 -2.74 -7.68
N ARG A 64 -31.69 -3.91 -8.14
CA ARG A 64 -32.54 -5.09 -8.24
C ARG A 64 -32.76 -5.65 -6.83
N SER A 65 -33.74 -5.08 -6.14
CA SER A 65 -34.30 -5.65 -4.92
C SER A 65 -34.84 -7.04 -5.25
N LEU A 66 -34.10 -8.09 -4.86
CA LEU A 66 -34.45 -9.48 -5.10
C LEU A 66 -34.98 -10.09 -3.80
N GLU A 67 -36.20 -10.62 -3.85
CA GLU A 67 -36.92 -11.17 -2.69
C GLU A 67 -36.29 -12.46 -2.14
N GLU A 68 -36.62 -12.80 -0.90
CA GLU A 68 -36.10 -14.00 -0.22
C GLU A 68 -36.46 -15.29 -0.96
N ILE A 69 -35.45 -15.98 -1.47
CA ILE A 69 -35.61 -17.22 -2.25
C ILE A 69 -35.79 -18.41 -1.30
N ASN A 70 -36.99 -19.01 -1.34
CA ASN A 70 -37.37 -20.17 -0.53
C ASN A 70 -36.46 -21.41 -0.76
N GLU A 71 -36.11 -22.11 0.32
CA GLU A 71 -35.18 -23.25 0.33
C GLU A 71 -35.85 -24.60 0.00
N SER A 72 -36.36 -24.79 -1.22
CA SER A 72 -36.68 -26.16 -1.69
C SER A 72 -36.46 -26.37 -3.20
N ALA A 73 -35.85 -27.51 -3.52
CA ALA A 73 -35.43 -28.00 -4.85
C ALA A 73 -34.36 -27.16 -5.60
N SER A 74 -33.13 -27.68 -5.63
CA SER A 74 -31.98 -27.10 -6.33
C SER A 74 -32.06 -27.27 -7.87
N SER A 75 -32.85 -26.43 -8.51
CA SER A 75 -32.78 -26.24 -9.97
C SER A 75 -31.50 -25.49 -10.36
N PHE A 76 -31.04 -25.62 -11.60
CA PHE A 76 -29.94 -24.80 -12.13
C PHE A 76 -30.23 -23.30 -12.00
N LEU A 77 -31.50 -22.89 -12.15
CA LEU A 77 -31.97 -21.51 -11.99
C LEU A 77 -31.70 -20.99 -10.56
N GLN A 78 -32.10 -21.76 -9.53
CA GLN A 78 -31.86 -21.39 -8.12
C GLN A 78 -30.35 -21.27 -7.81
N LEU A 79 -29.51 -22.11 -8.44
CA LEU A 79 -28.06 -22.01 -8.30
C LEU A 79 -27.48 -20.76 -8.97
N SER A 80 -27.96 -20.35 -10.15
CA SER A 80 -27.56 -19.08 -10.77
C SER A 80 -28.01 -17.87 -9.96
N GLU A 81 -29.25 -17.81 -9.48
CA GLU A 81 -29.76 -16.69 -8.67
C GLU A 81 -28.96 -16.52 -7.37
N ARG A 82 -28.53 -17.64 -6.76
CA ARG A 82 -27.63 -17.64 -5.59
C ARG A 82 -26.24 -17.08 -5.91
N ILE A 83 -25.73 -17.29 -7.13
CA ILE A 83 -24.45 -16.72 -7.58
C ILE A 83 -24.62 -15.20 -7.75
N ASP A 84 -25.61 -14.73 -8.50
CA ASP A 84 -25.85 -13.30 -8.75
C ASP A 84 -25.98 -12.49 -7.44
N HIS A 85 -26.71 -13.04 -6.47
CA HIS A 85 -26.85 -12.45 -5.13
C HIS A 85 -25.55 -12.48 -4.31
N ALA A 86 -24.74 -13.54 -4.42
CA ALA A 86 -23.43 -13.62 -3.77
C ALA A 86 -22.42 -12.63 -4.39
N GLU A 87 -22.44 -12.47 -5.71
CA GLU A 87 -21.63 -11.48 -6.43
C GLU A 87 -22.02 -10.05 -6.01
N THR A 88 -23.32 -9.74 -5.97
CA THR A 88 -23.84 -8.45 -5.49
C THR A 88 -23.36 -8.13 -4.07
N LYS A 89 -23.48 -9.09 -3.13
CA LYS A 89 -22.97 -8.92 -1.75
C LYS A 89 -21.45 -8.77 -1.68
N ASN A 90 -20.71 -9.41 -2.58
CA ASN A 90 -19.26 -9.23 -2.68
C ASN A 90 -18.87 -7.85 -3.23
N GLU A 91 -19.63 -7.27 -4.17
CA GLU A 91 -19.45 -5.87 -4.59
C GLU A 91 -19.68 -4.90 -3.42
N GLU A 92 -20.78 -5.08 -2.68
CA GLU A 92 -21.11 -4.24 -1.51
C GLU A 92 -20.03 -4.30 -0.43
N ALA A 93 -19.59 -5.51 -0.06
CA ALA A 93 -18.49 -5.72 0.88
C ALA A 93 -17.18 -5.09 0.38
N SER A 94 -16.91 -5.18 -0.93
CA SER A 94 -15.74 -4.58 -1.57
C SER A 94 -15.77 -3.05 -1.49
N ARG A 95 -16.91 -2.42 -1.80
CA ARG A 95 -17.13 -0.97 -1.64
C ARG A 95 -17.02 -0.55 -0.17
N GLY A 96 -17.63 -1.29 0.75
CA GLY A 96 -17.58 -1.05 2.19
C GLY A 96 -16.16 -1.08 2.76
N LEU A 97 -15.32 -2.00 2.27
CA LEU A 97 -13.90 -2.04 2.61
C LEU A 97 -13.15 -0.79 2.10
N ILE A 98 -13.38 -0.37 0.86
CA ILE A 98 -12.76 0.83 0.29
C ILE A 98 -13.21 2.10 1.05
N PHE A 99 -14.49 2.22 1.38
CA PHE A 99 -15.02 3.29 2.24
C PHE A 99 -14.39 3.29 3.64
N SER A 100 -14.15 2.12 4.23
CA SER A 100 -13.49 2.01 5.54
C SER A 100 -12.05 2.55 5.50
N TYR A 101 -11.29 2.26 4.44
CA TYR A 101 -9.97 2.85 4.21
C TYR A 101 -10.03 4.35 3.91
N PHE A 102 -11.05 4.82 3.17
CA PHE A 102 -11.28 6.25 2.93
C PHE A 102 -11.53 7.00 4.24
N ASN A 103 -12.50 6.56 5.04
CA ASN A 103 -12.89 7.20 6.30
C ASN A 103 -11.72 7.22 7.32
N PHE A 104 -10.93 6.14 7.40
CA PHE A 104 -9.75 6.13 8.27
C PHE A 104 -8.68 7.13 7.79
N GLY A 105 -8.44 7.23 6.48
CA GLY A 105 -7.53 8.24 5.92
C GLY A 105 -8.03 9.68 6.10
N GLU A 106 -9.35 9.90 6.01
CA GLU A 106 -9.99 11.18 6.29
C GLU A 106 -9.80 11.61 7.75
N ALA A 107 -10.00 10.70 8.70
CA ALA A 107 -9.79 10.96 10.13
C ALA A 107 -8.33 11.33 10.43
N VAL A 108 -7.36 10.57 9.88
CA VAL A 108 -5.92 10.85 9.97
C VAL A 108 -5.59 12.25 9.42
N PHE A 109 -6.11 12.60 8.24
CA PHE A 109 -5.86 13.89 7.62
C PHE A 109 -6.55 15.06 8.32
N LYS A 110 -7.76 14.85 8.87
CA LYS A 110 -8.46 15.84 9.71
C LYS A 110 -7.63 16.16 10.95
N ARG A 111 -7.13 15.14 11.64
CA ARG A 111 -6.29 15.32 12.83
C ARG A 111 -4.98 16.04 12.51
N TYR A 112 -4.35 15.72 11.38
CA TYR A 112 -3.19 16.47 10.88
C TYR A 112 -3.52 17.95 10.64
N LYS A 113 -4.68 18.28 10.06
CA LYS A 113 -5.12 19.67 9.85
C LYS A 113 -5.34 20.44 11.16
N GLU A 114 -5.84 19.78 12.20
CA GLU A 114 -6.04 20.36 13.53
C GLU A 114 -4.71 20.74 14.20
N LEU A 115 -3.70 19.86 14.12
CA LEU A 115 -2.39 20.08 14.77
C LEU A 115 -1.45 21.00 13.98
N LYS A 116 -1.63 21.12 12.66
CA LYS A 116 -0.73 21.87 11.75
C LYS A 116 -0.44 23.32 12.18
N PRO A 117 -1.40 24.11 12.71
CA PRO A 117 -1.13 25.48 13.16
C PRO A 117 -0.24 25.55 14.42
N GLU A 118 -0.28 24.53 15.28
CA GLU A 118 0.36 24.56 16.60
C GLU A 118 1.80 24.07 16.56
N VAL A 119 2.05 22.91 15.92
CA VAL A 119 3.34 22.22 15.93
C VAL A 119 4.02 22.16 14.55
N GLY A 120 3.45 22.85 13.56
CA GLY A 120 3.94 22.85 12.19
C GLY A 120 3.76 21.51 11.47
N LYS A 121 4.30 21.41 10.25
CA LYS A 121 4.11 20.24 9.37
C LYS A 121 4.63 18.94 9.98
N ASP A 122 5.92 18.89 10.30
CA ASP A 122 6.58 17.64 10.65
C ASP A 122 6.24 17.20 12.08
N GLY A 123 5.99 18.15 12.99
CA GLY A 123 5.45 17.89 14.33
C GLY A 123 4.06 17.27 14.29
N SER A 124 3.18 17.76 13.39
CA SER A 124 1.83 17.21 13.23
C SER A 124 1.85 15.79 12.70
N GLU A 125 2.69 15.51 11.70
CA GLU A 125 2.83 14.16 11.14
C GLU A 125 3.34 13.17 12.19
N ALA A 126 4.31 13.58 13.02
CA ALA A 126 4.81 12.78 14.13
C ALA A 126 3.75 12.52 15.22
N LEU A 127 2.97 13.54 15.61
CA LEU A 127 1.92 13.41 16.62
C LEU A 127 0.75 12.54 16.14
N VAL A 128 0.23 12.76 14.92
CA VAL A 128 -0.84 11.92 14.37
C VAL A 128 -0.39 10.46 14.29
N LYS A 129 0.84 10.21 13.82
CA LYS A 129 1.40 8.86 13.75
C LYS A 129 1.55 8.21 15.13
N LYS A 130 1.86 9.00 16.17
CA LYS A 130 1.91 8.54 17.57
C LYS A 130 0.51 8.23 18.10
N GLU A 131 -0.46 9.12 17.92
CA GLU A 131 -1.85 8.96 18.37
C GLU A 131 -2.52 7.74 17.72
N VAL A 132 -2.37 7.57 16.40
CA VAL A 132 -2.82 6.39 15.66
C VAL A 132 -2.18 5.10 16.17
N ARG A 133 -0.93 5.16 16.65
CA ARG A 133 -0.25 4.01 17.26
C ARG A 133 -0.78 3.72 18.65
N GLU A 134 -0.89 4.70 19.52
CA GLU A 134 -1.38 4.49 20.89
C GLU A 134 -2.81 3.91 20.88
N VAL A 135 -3.73 4.52 20.14
CA VAL A 135 -5.13 4.08 20.04
C VAL A 135 -5.28 2.66 19.44
N ILE A 136 -4.44 2.26 18.48
CA ILE A 136 -4.60 0.98 17.79
C ILE A 136 -3.73 -0.15 18.38
N LEU A 137 -2.56 0.15 18.96
CA LEU A 137 -1.71 -0.86 19.60
C LEU A 137 -2.34 -1.41 20.89
N GLU A 138 -3.10 -0.60 21.61
CA GLU A 138 -3.97 -1.05 22.71
C GLU A 138 -5.01 -2.11 22.25
N THR A 139 -5.28 -2.19 20.93
CA THR A 139 -6.33 -3.01 20.32
C THR A 139 -5.85 -4.16 19.41
N LYS A 140 -4.63 -4.69 19.64
CA LYS A 140 -4.11 -6.01 19.15
C LYS A 140 -3.43 -6.08 17.75
N CYS A 141 -2.82 -5.00 17.22
CA CYS A 141 -2.15 -5.04 15.89
C CYS A 141 -0.61 -4.97 15.95
N SER A 142 0.06 -5.52 14.93
CA SER A 142 1.51 -5.32 14.72
C SER A 142 1.81 -3.96 14.08
N ASP A 143 2.89 -3.34 14.55
CA ASP A 143 3.42 -2.06 14.10
C ASP A 143 3.58 -1.92 12.56
N GLU A 144 4.03 -3.00 11.90
CA GLU A 144 4.21 -3.07 10.43
C GLU A 144 2.86 -3.13 9.70
N ALA A 145 1.90 -3.88 10.25
CA ALA A 145 0.56 -4.00 9.70
C ALA A 145 -0.23 -2.69 9.86
N LEU A 146 -0.11 -2.04 11.01
CA LEU A 146 -0.66 -0.71 11.26
C LEU A 146 -0.09 0.33 10.30
N ARG A 147 1.25 0.40 10.13
CA ARG A 147 1.86 1.35 9.18
C ARG A 147 1.32 1.15 7.76
N LYS A 148 1.26 -0.10 7.27
CA LYS A 148 0.65 -0.42 5.97
C LYS A 148 -0.84 -0.05 5.89
N LYS A 149 -1.60 -0.21 6.97
CA LYS A 149 -3.02 0.18 7.00
C LYS A 149 -3.16 1.70 6.83
N THR A 150 -2.36 2.48 7.55
CA THR A 150 -2.35 3.95 7.46
C THR A 150 -1.91 4.43 6.08
N GLU A 151 -0.76 3.96 5.57
CA GLU A 151 -0.24 4.31 4.23
C GLU A 151 -1.25 4.05 3.10
N ARG A 152 -2.01 2.94 3.19
CA ARG A 152 -3.09 2.63 2.22
C ARG A 152 -4.28 3.55 2.37
N SER A 153 -4.65 3.90 3.60
CA SER A 153 -5.80 4.76 3.90
C SER A 153 -5.55 6.19 3.41
N GLU A 154 -4.35 6.73 3.64
CA GLU A 154 -3.92 8.03 3.11
C GLU A 154 -3.99 8.08 1.57
N LYS A 155 -3.58 7.00 0.89
CA LYS A 155 -3.66 6.88 -0.57
C LYS A 155 -5.10 6.86 -1.09
N VAL A 156 -5.96 6.04 -0.47
CA VAL A 156 -7.39 5.94 -0.82
C VAL A 156 -8.09 7.27 -0.56
N TYR A 157 -7.89 7.85 0.62
CA TYR A 157 -8.41 9.17 0.96
C TYR A 157 -7.96 10.22 -0.06
N LYS A 158 -6.65 10.31 -0.33
CA LYS A 158 -6.10 11.26 -1.32
C LYS A 158 -6.75 11.08 -2.70
N LEU A 159 -6.91 9.84 -3.18
CA LEU A 159 -7.56 9.55 -4.47
C LEU A 159 -9.01 10.07 -4.48
N PHE A 160 -9.87 9.52 -3.63
CA PHE A 160 -11.31 9.78 -3.68
C PHE A 160 -11.72 11.17 -3.17
N ASN A 161 -10.94 11.78 -2.27
CA ASN A 161 -11.15 13.19 -1.88
C ASN A 161 -10.85 14.14 -3.06
N THR A 162 -10.03 13.72 -4.03
CA THR A 162 -9.70 14.53 -5.21
C THR A 162 -10.69 14.30 -6.36
N ILE A 163 -11.06 13.05 -6.65
CA ILE A 163 -11.94 12.73 -7.79
C ILE A 163 -13.44 12.76 -7.47
N GLY A 164 -13.79 12.68 -6.18
CA GLY A 164 -15.15 12.55 -5.65
C GLY A 164 -15.35 11.24 -4.88
N LYS A 165 -15.87 11.33 -3.64
CA LYS A 165 -16.09 10.16 -2.76
C LYS A 165 -17.19 9.24 -3.30
N GLU A 166 -18.15 9.82 -4.00
CA GLU A 166 -19.26 9.12 -4.66
C GLU A 166 -18.77 8.15 -5.74
N LYS A 167 -17.57 8.35 -6.29
CA LYS A 167 -16.98 7.43 -7.27
C LYS A 167 -16.61 6.06 -6.66
N ILE A 168 -16.49 5.92 -5.33
CA ILE A 168 -16.32 4.61 -4.68
C ILE A 168 -17.52 3.71 -4.97
N ALA A 169 -18.74 4.25 -5.05
CA ALA A 169 -19.96 3.49 -5.31
C ALA A 169 -20.03 2.90 -6.75
N ARG A 170 -19.21 3.40 -7.68
CA ARG A 170 -19.17 2.95 -9.08
C ARG A 170 -18.32 1.70 -9.29
N ILE A 171 -17.48 1.36 -8.31
CA ILE A 171 -16.55 0.25 -8.38
C ILE A 171 -17.34 -1.06 -8.31
N ARG A 172 -17.20 -1.92 -9.31
CA ARG A 172 -17.93 -3.19 -9.45
C ARG A 172 -16.94 -4.36 -9.48
N SER A 173 -16.15 -4.45 -10.54
CA SER A 173 -15.29 -5.61 -10.81
C SER A 173 -13.87 -5.48 -10.26
N ILE A 174 -13.42 -4.27 -9.89
CA ILE A 174 -12.05 -4.06 -9.43
C ILE A 174 -11.87 -4.55 -7.98
N PRO A 175 -10.98 -5.54 -7.72
CA PRO A 175 -10.75 -6.02 -6.36
C PRO A 175 -10.24 -4.89 -5.44
N PRO A 176 -10.73 -4.75 -4.19
CA PRO A 176 -10.24 -3.75 -3.25
C PRO A 176 -8.72 -3.79 -3.07
N SER A 177 -8.13 -4.99 -3.08
CA SER A 177 -6.68 -5.20 -2.99
C SER A 177 -5.89 -4.53 -4.13
N PHE A 178 -6.47 -4.32 -5.31
CA PHE A 178 -5.83 -3.57 -6.39
C PHE A 178 -5.77 -2.08 -6.05
N ILE A 179 -6.91 -1.50 -5.68
CA ILE A 179 -7.05 -0.07 -5.33
C ILE A 179 -6.18 0.28 -4.12
N LEU A 180 -6.19 -0.57 -3.08
CA LEU A 180 -5.39 -0.41 -1.88
C LEU A 180 -3.87 -0.46 -2.14
N ASN A 181 -3.42 -1.12 -3.21
CA ASN A 181 -2.00 -1.25 -3.51
C ASN A 181 -1.52 -0.33 -4.65
N LEU A 182 -2.35 0.62 -5.11
CA LEU A 182 -1.94 1.60 -6.11
C LEU A 182 -0.67 2.36 -5.68
N THR A 183 0.23 2.58 -6.64
CA THR A 183 1.43 3.40 -6.45
C THR A 183 1.09 4.88 -6.55
N GLY A 184 1.96 5.75 -6.01
CA GLY A 184 1.74 7.20 -6.06
C GLY A 184 1.59 7.76 -7.47
N ASP A 185 2.23 7.14 -8.47
CA ASP A 185 2.14 7.56 -9.87
C ASP A 185 0.88 7.05 -10.56
N GLU A 186 0.37 5.86 -10.17
CA GLU A 186 -0.92 5.36 -10.66
C GLU A 186 -2.08 6.17 -10.09
N ILE A 187 -1.98 6.61 -8.82
CA ILE A 187 -2.95 7.53 -8.22
C ILE A 187 -2.97 8.86 -8.97
N LYS A 188 -1.80 9.48 -9.25
CA LYS A 188 -1.70 10.71 -10.06
C LYS A 188 -2.28 10.50 -11.46
N TYR A 189 -2.01 9.35 -12.09
CA TYR A 189 -2.53 9.00 -13.41
C TYR A 189 -4.06 8.92 -13.42
N VAL A 190 -4.66 8.14 -12.52
CA VAL A 190 -6.13 8.01 -12.38
C VAL A 190 -6.78 9.36 -12.07
N MET A 191 -6.18 10.18 -11.21
CA MET A 191 -6.64 11.55 -10.96
C MET A 191 -6.64 12.41 -12.23
N ALA A 192 -5.54 12.40 -12.99
CA ALA A 192 -5.41 13.22 -14.19
C ALA A 192 -6.42 12.81 -15.28
N GLU A 193 -6.56 11.50 -15.54
CA GLU A 193 -7.52 10.97 -16.51
C GLU A 193 -8.97 11.33 -16.12
N ILE A 194 -9.36 11.16 -14.85
CA ILE A 194 -10.73 11.46 -14.40
C ILE A 194 -11.02 12.96 -14.36
N LEU A 195 -10.04 13.81 -14.02
CA LEU A 195 -10.22 15.25 -13.99
C LEU A 195 -10.20 15.89 -15.38
N THR A 196 -9.53 15.28 -16.37
CA THR A 196 -9.52 15.77 -17.76
C THR A 196 -10.80 15.42 -18.52
N HIS A 197 -11.51 14.35 -18.12
CA HIS A 197 -12.82 13.99 -18.69
C HIS A 197 -14.00 14.80 -18.10
N LYS A 198 -13.76 15.78 -17.21
CA LYS A 198 -14.80 16.68 -16.65
C LYS A 198 -15.00 17.97 -17.48
N VAL A 199 -14.77 17.92 -18.80
CA VAL A 199 -14.89 19.05 -19.75
C VAL A 199 -15.94 18.72 -20.81
#